data_AF-A0A9E3E0B1-F1
#
_entry.id   AF-A0A9E3E0B1-F1
#
_cell.length_a   1.000
_cell.length_b   1.000
_cell.length_c   1.000
_cell.angle_alpha   90.00
_cell.angle_beta   90.00
_cell.angle_gamma   90.00
#
_symmetry.space_group_name_H-M   'P 1'
#
loop_
_entity.id
_entity.type
_entity.pdbx_description
1 polymer ?
#
loop_
_entity_poly.entity_id
_entity_poly.type
_entity_poly.pdbx_seq_one_letter_code
_entity_poly.pdbx_strand_id
1 'polypeptide(L)'
;MAAVRSSASAICRSITLLDPAGLARLSARFWWWFTISGLASLTPMPLRRRLARWLDSPVMLERELMTLMWAGSRGYRMEPKFPAILTDDELRAITVPVMLITGARSALITPAQAHDRASLMPHAQIAVVPGSHGGFNRIDELNDRIAAFIHAQATGNPGGPAGTATGN
;
A
#
# COMPACT_ATOMS: atom_id res chain seq x y z
N MET A 1 12.36 3.57 27.41
CA MET A 1 13.23 4.48 26.63
C MET A 1 14.41 3.66 26.11
N ALA A 2 14.20 2.88 25.04
CA ALA A 2 15.22 2.02 24.44
C ALA A 2 15.67 2.69 23.15
N ALA A 3 16.88 3.25 23.19
CA ALA A 3 17.56 3.83 22.04
C ALA A 3 17.84 2.72 21.02
N VAL A 4 17.19 2.80 19.85
CA VAL A 4 17.59 2.06 18.66
C VAL A 4 18.95 2.64 18.24
N ARG A 5 20.02 1.93 18.60
CA ARG A 5 21.36 2.24 18.14
C ARG A 5 21.45 2.01 16.64
N SER A 6 21.81 3.08 15.94
CA SER A 6 22.40 3.08 14.61
C SER A 6 23.49 2.01 14.50
N SER A 7 23.31 1.01 13.66
CA SER A 7 24.34 0.03 13.28
C SER A 7 23.93 -0.72 12.01
N ALA A 8 24.17 -0.11 10.85
CA ALA A 8 24.62 -0.75 9.60
C ALA A 8 24.46 0.26 8.45
N SER A 9 25.56 0.61 7.78
CA SER A 9 25.54 1.39 6.54
C SER A 9 24.85 0.57 5.45
N ALA A 10 23.54 0.71 5.35
CA ALA A 10 22.79 0.50 4.12
C ALA A 10 22.14 1.85 3.78
N ILE A 11 22.84 2.52 2.87
CA ILE A 11 22.57 3.82 2.27
C ILE A 11 21.24 3.70 1.51
N CYS A 12 20.09 3.80 2.20
CA CYS A 12 18.79 3.74 1.54
C CYS A 12 18.72 4.89 0.51
N ARG A 13 18.69 4.56 -0.78
CA ARG A 13 18.72 5.56 -1.88
C ARG A 13 17.34 6.11 -2.21
N SER A 14 16.30 5.32 -1.96
CA SER A 14 14.90 5.67 -2.21
C SER A 14 13.98 4.68 -1.49
N ILE A 15 12.76 5.11 -1.20
CA ILE A 15 11.73 4.27 -0.57
C ILE A 15 10.53 4.18 -1.52
N THR A 16 9.98 2.98 -1.69
CA THR A 16 8.69 2.78 -2.33
C THR A 16 7.69 2.26 -1.30
N LEU A 17 6.66 3.05 -1.03
CA LEU A 17 5.59 2.71 -0.10
C LEU A 17 4.40 2.20 -0.90
N LEU A 18 4.00 0.95 -0.65
CA LEU A 18 2.90 0.31 -1.35
C LEU A 18 1.70 0.15 -0.43
N ASP A 19 0.67 0.95 -0.66
CA ASP A 19 -0.51 1.10 0.18
C ASP A 19 -0.21 1.06 1.69
N PRO A 20 0.68 1.96 2.16
CA PRO A 20 1.30 1.80 3.47
C PRO A 20 0.32 1.98 4.63
N ALA A 21 0.30 1.00 5.54
CA ALA A 21 -0.22 1.20 6.88
C ALA A 21 0.77 2.05 7.71
N GLY A 22 0.28 2.72 8.77
CA GLY A 22 1.12 3.52 9.67
C GLY A 22 1.36 4.97 9.23
N LEU A 23 0.87 5.40 8.07
CA LEU A 23 0.84 6.83 7.71
C LEU A 23 -0.39 7.54 8.29
N ALA A 24 -1.49 6.82 8.51
CA ALA A 24 -2.73 7.33 9.08
C ALA A 24 -3.34 6.31 10.03
N ARG A 25 -4.24 6.78 10.90
CA ARG A 25 -5.07 5.89 11.73
C ARG A 25 -5.96 5.04 10.84
N LEU A 26 -6.01 3.74 11.11
CA LEU A 26 -6.98 2.85 10.49
C LEU A 26 -8.40 3.33 10.85
N SER A 27 -9.16 3.68 9.81
CA SER A 27 -10.52 4.21 9.96
C SER A 27 -11.54 3.09 10.21
N ALA A 28 -12.74 3.45 10.66
CA ALA A 28 -13.85 2.50 10.76
C ALA A 28 -14.15 1.80 9.42
N ARG A 29 -13.91 2.50 8.30
CA ARG A 29 -14.05 1.94 6.95
C ARG A 29 -13.10 0.77 6.70
N PHE A 30 -11.86 0.85 7.18
CA PHE A 30 -10.91 -0.27 7.11
C PHE A 30 -11.48 -1.50 7.83
N TRP A 31 -11.90 -1.32 9.09
CA TRP A 31 -12.42 -2.41 9.92
C TRP A 31 -13.68 -3.02 9.33
N TRP A 32 -14.58 -2.18 8.80
CA TRP A 32 -15.78 -2.63 8.10
C TRP A 32 -15.44 -3.46 6.86
N TRP A 33 -14.58 -2.94 5.99
CA TRP A 33 -14.15 -3.64 4.78
C TRP A 33 -13.41 -4.94 5.08
N PHE A 34 -12.51 -4.94 6.07
CA PHE A 34 -11.77 -6.12 6.53
C PHE A 34 -12.73 -7.19 7.07
N THR A 35 -13.70 -6.79 7.90
CA THR A 35 -14.69 -7.70 8.48
C THR A 35 -15.57 -8.32 7.40
N ILE A 36 -16.09 -7.52 6.47
CA ILE A 36 -16.91 -8.05 5.37
C ILE A 36 -16.09 -8.98 4.47
N SER A 37 -14.83 -8.66 4.19
CA SER A 37 -13.95 -9.50 3.36
C SER A 37 -13.66 -10.84 4.04
N GLY A 38 -13.45 -10.84 5.36
CA GLY A 38 -13.31 -12.07 6.16
C GLY A 38 -14.59 -12.91 6.15
N LEU A 39 -15.76 -12.30 6.36
CA LEU A 39 -17.03 -13.00 6.31
C LEU A 39 -17.35 -13.53 4.90
N ALA A 40 -17.06 -12.76 3.86
CA ALA A 40 -17.24 -13.17 2.46
C ALA A 40 -16.45 -14.45 2.15
N SER A 41 -15.26 -14.59 2.71
CA SER A 41 -14.38 -15.75 2.55
C SER A 41 -14.96 -17.04 3.14
N LEU A 42 -15.89 -16.94 4.09
CA LEU A 42 -16.60 -18.07 4.70
C LEU A 42 -17.83 -18.52 3.91
N THR A 43 -18.25 -17.75 2.90
CA THR A 43 -19.51 -18.02 2.19
C THR A 43 -19.38 -19.16 1.15
N PRO A 44 -20.50 -19.86 0.84
CA PRO A 44 -20.56 -20.81 -0.26
C PRO A 44 -20.20 -20.18 -1.61
N MET A 45 -19.66 -20.98 -2.53
CA MET A 45 -19.10 -20.51 -3.81
C MET A 45 -20.01 -19.56 -4.63
N PRO A 46 -21.34 -19.78 -4.76
CA PRO A 46 -22.19 -18.87 -5.53
C PRO A 46 -22.24 -17.45 -4.95
N LEU A 47 -22.31 -17.34 -3.62
CA LEU A 47 -22.32 -16.05 -2.92
C LEU A 47 -20.92 -15.44 -2.92
N ARG A 48 -19.89 -16.25 -2.67
CA ARG A 48 -18.49 -15.82 -2.69
C ARG A 48 -18.09 -15.19 -4.01
N ARG A 49 -18.53 -15.74 -5.15
CA ARG A 49 -18.30 -15.15 -6.50
C ARG A 49 -18.94 -13.78 -6.68
N ARG A 50 -20.11 -13.55 -6.08
CA ARG A 50 -20.77 -12.24 -6.11
C ARG A 50 -20.02 -11.25 -5.22
N LEU A 51 -19.68 -11.66 -3.99
CA LEU A 51 -18.94 -10.83 -3.05
C LEU A 51 -17.52 -10.51 -3.52
N ALA A 52 -16.81 -11.47 -4.11
CA ALA A 52 -15.47 -11.27 -4.68
C ALA A 52 -15.47 -10.20 -5.77
N ARG A 53 -16.47 -10.17 -6.65
CA ARG A 53 -16.62 -9.11 -7.66
C ARG A 53 -16.96 -7.76 -7.04
N TRP A 54 -17.86 -7.75 -6.05
CA TRP A 54 -18.26 -6.51 -5.38
C TRP A 54 -17.11 -5.89 -4.56
N LEU A 55 -16.33 -6.72 -3.87
CA LEU A 55 -15.16 -6.33 -3.08
C LEU A 55 -13.89 -6.12 -3.92
N ASP A 56 -13.93 -6.44 -5.21
CA ASP A 56 -12.75 -6.46 -6.09
C ASP A 56 -11.60 -7.30 -5.51
N SER A 57 -11.95 -8.50 -5.04
CA SER A 57 -11.04 -9.43 -4.36
C SER A 57 -11.00 -10.77 -5.10
N PRO A 58 -10.27 -10.88 -6.22
CA PRO A 58 -10.20 -12.11 -7.01
C PRO A 58 -9.55 -13.26 -6.23
N VAL A 59 -8.66 -12.95 -5.28
CA VAL A 59 -8.00 -13.92 -4.39
C VAL A 59 -8.97 -14.82 -3.63
N MET A 60 -10.21 -14.35 -3.35
CA MET A 60 -11.23 -15.18 -2.70
C MET A 60 -11.68 -16.40 -3.54
N LEU A 61 -11.42 -16.36 -4.85
CA LEU A 61 -11.76 -17.40 -5.80
C LEU A 61 -10.59 -18.34 -6.09
N GLU A 62 -9.37 -17.93 -5.74
CA GLU A 62 -8.14 -18.71 -5.91
C GLU A 62 -8.03 -19.76 -4.81
N ARG A 63 -8.30 -21.02 -5.16
CA ARG A 63 -8.48 -22.10 -4.17
C ARG A 63 -7.18 -22.38 -3.41
N GLU A 64 -6.05 -22.34 -4.11
CA GLU A 64 -4.71 -22.56 -3.57
C GLU A 64 -4.34 -21.46 -2.57
N LEU A 65 -4.61 -20.20 -2.92
CA LEU A 65 -4.36 -19.05 -2.02
C LEU A 65 -5.28 -19.08 -0.80
N MET A 66 -6.55 -19.43 -0.97
CA MET A 66 -7.48 -19.59 0.16
C MET A 66 -7.06 -20.75 1.07
N THR A 67 -6.58 -21.85 0.50
CA THR A 67 -6.04 -22.98 1.28
C THR A 67 -4.84 -22.54 2.12
N LEU A 68 -3.91 -21.80 1.51
CA LEU A 68 -2.74 -21.25 2.19
C LEU A 68 -3.13 -20.27 3.30
N MET A 69 -4.05 -19.35 3.02
CA MET A 69 -4.58 -18.40 3.99
C MET A 69 -5.17 -19.13 5.21
N TRP A 70 -6.01 -20.15 5.00
CA TRP A 70 -6.62 -20.92 6.09
C TRP A 70 -5.59 -21.73 6.89
N ALA A 71 -4.61 -22.33 6.22
CA ALA A 71 -3.52 -23.03 6.88
C ALA A 71 -2.73 -22.07 7.80
N GLY A 72 -2.40 -20.88 7.31
CA GLY A 72 -1.76 -19.83 8.10
C GLY A 72 -2.62 -19.38 9.28
N SER A 73 -3.89 -19.06 9.05
CA SER A 73 -4.80 -18.59 10.12
C SER A 73 -5.04 -19.61 11.23
N ARG A 74 -4.99 -20.92 10.92
CA ARG A 74 -5.20 -21.99 11.91
C ARG A 74 -3.91 -22.46 12.57
N GLY A 75 -2.81 -22.49 11.83
CA GLY A 75 -1.53 -23.02 12.29
C GLY A 75 -0.60 -21.98 12.93
N TYR A 76 -0.83 -20.69 12.70
CA TYR A 76 0.02 -19.62 13.20
C TYR A 76 -0.73 -18.72 14.19
N ARG A 77 -0.16 -18.58 15.40
CA ARG A 77 -0.64 -17.60 16.36
C ARG A 77 -0.17 -16.22 15.94
N MET A 78 -1.04 -15.48 15.26
CA MET A 78 -0.81 -14.08 14.92
C MET A 78 -0.61 -13.25 16.19
N GLU A 79 0.56 -12.63 16.34
CA GLU A 79 0.78 -11.54 17.28
C GLU A 79 0.48 -10.23 16.54
N PRO A 80 -0.61 -9.49 16.86
CA PRO A 80 -0.98 -8.30 16.11
C PRO A 80 0.06 -7.19 16.33
N LYS A 81 0.98 -7.03 15.38
CA LYS A 81 1.91 -5.90 15.33
C LYS A 81 1.36 -4.86 14.38
N PHE A 82 0.46 -4.02 14.88
CA PHE A 82 0.05 -2.85 14.12
C PHE A 82 1.21 -1.86 14.08
N PRO A 83 1.58 -1.35 12.88
CA PRO A 83 2.60 -0.33 12.80
C PRO A 83 2.16 0.90 13.59
N ALA A 84 3.07 1.45 14.38
CA ALA A 84 2.87 2.76 14.98
C ALA A 84 2.66 3.79 13.87
N ILE A 85 1.87 4.81 14.18
CA ILE A 85 1.63 5.88 13.21
C ILE A 85 2.81 6.83 13.27
N LEU A 86 3.47 7.02 12.13
CA LEU A 86 4.59 7.95 12.03
C LEU A 86 4.08 9.36 12.31
N THR A 87 4.76 10.06 13.21
CA THR A 87 4.54 11.47 13.52
C THR A 87 4.98 12.37 12.37
N ASP A 88 4.55 13.62 12.39
CA ASP A 88 4.92 14.58 11.35
C ASP A 88 6.44 14.84 11.32
N ASP A 89 7.08 14.89 12.49
CA ASP A 89 8.52 15.07 12.59
C ASP A 89 9.29 13.85 12.04
N GLU A 90 8.80 12.64 12.30
CA GLU A 90 9.36 11.42 11.71
C GLU A 90 9.21 11.41 10.19
N LEU A 91 8.10 11.89 9.63
CA LEU A 91 7.93 12.01 8.18
C LEU A 91 8.85 13.07 7.58
N ARG A 92 9.02 14.22 8.23
CA ARG A 92 9.96 15.27 7.79
C ARG A 92 11.41 14.80 7.82
N ALA A 93 11.75 13.87 8.72
CA ALA A 93 13.07 13.28 8.80
C ALA A 93 13.40 12.33 7.63
N ILE A 94 12.41 11.93 6.82
CA ILE A 94 12.62 11.09 5.63
C ILE A 94 13.13 11.96 4.48
N THR A 95 14.45 12.08 4.36
CA THR A 95 15.13 12.92 3.36
C THR A 95 15.53 12.18 2.08
N VAL A 96 15.22 10.89 1.98
CA VAL A 96 15.44 10.11 0.75
C VAL A 96 14.22 10.25 -0.18
N PRO A 97 14.39 10.18 -1.51
CA PRO A 97 13.27 10.11 -2.45
C PRO A 97 12.25 9.05 -2.06
N VAL A 98 10.96 9.41 -2.02
CA VAL A 98 9.88 8.49 -1.67
C VAL A 98 8.89 8.41 -2.81
N MET A 99 8.52 7.20 -3.23
CA MET A 99 7.35 6.99 -4.06
C MET A 99 6.26 6.32 -3.22
N LEU A 100 5.17 7.04 -2.98
CA LEU A 100 3.99 6.53 -2.29
C LEU A 100 2.94 6.13 -3.32
N ILE A 101 2.62 4.84 -3.36
CA ILE A 101 1.58 4.30 -4.24
C ILE A 101 0.40 3.86 -3.38
N THR A 102 -0.81 4.30 -3.72
CA THR A 102 -2.05 3.87 -3.06
C THR A 102 -3.14 3.66 -4.10
N GLY A 103 -4.12 2.82 -3.78
CA GLY A 103 -5.29 2.63 -4.62
C GLY A 103 -6.34 3.72 -4.37
N ALA A 104 -7.08 4.13 -5.41
CA ALA A 104 -8.20 5.07 -5.27
C ALA A 104 -9.30 4.57 -4.31
N ARG A 105 -9.40 3.26 -4.11
CA ARG A 105 -10.32 2.59 -3.18
C ARG A 105 -9.63 2.00 -1.96
N SER A 106 -8.36 2.32 -1.71
CA SER A 106 -7.58 1.75 -0.60
C SER A 106 -8.37 1.81 0.70
N ALA A 107 -8.40 0.70 1.46
CA ALA A 107 -9.03 0.62 2.76
C ALA A 107 -8.14 1.19 3.88
N LEU A 108 -6.81 1.18 3.68
CA LEU A 108 -5.81 1.53 4.68
C LEU A 108 -5.63 3.05 4.80
N ILE A 109 -5.55 3.74 3.67
CA ILE A 109 -5.34 5.19 3.59
C ILE A 109 -6.17 5.78 2.46
N THR A 110 -6.81 6.92 2.67
CA THR A 110 -7.51 7.60 1.55
C THR A 110 -6.50 8.33 0.66
N PRO A 111 -6.80 8.56 -0.64
CA PRO A 111 -5.93 9.38 -1.48
C PRO A 111 -5.62 10.75 -0.87
N ALA A 112 -6.61 11.42 -0.28
CA ALA A 112 -6.41 12.69 0.42
C ALA A 112 -5.42 12.57 1.58
N GLN A 113 -5.60 11.56 2.45
CA GLN A 113 -4.65 11.31 3.54
C GLN A 113 -3.25 10.99 3.01
N ALA A 114 -3.14 10.20 1.94
CA ALA A 114 -1.86 9.88 1.33
C ALA A 114 -1.15 11.13 0.78
N HIS A 115 -1.90 12.05 0.14
CA HIS A 115 -1.38 13.35 -0.27
C HIS A 115 -0.91 14.18 0.93
N ASP A 116 -1.73 14.30 1.98
CA ASP A 116 -1.40 15.08 3.18
C ASP A 116 -0.12 14.56 3.84
N ARG A 117 0.00 13.24 4.03
CA ARG A 117 1.21 12.64 4.63
C ARG A 117 2.42 12.75 3.71
N ALA A 118 2.25 12.54 2.39
CA ALA A 118 3.32 12.71 1.41
C ALA A 118 3.87 14.14 1.41
N SER A 119 3.03 15.16 1.59
CA SER A 119 3.47 16.56 1.59
C SER A 119 4.46 16.92 2.71
N LEU A 120 4.52 16.11 3.78
CA LEU A 120 5.47 16.28 4.89
C LEU A 120 6.87 15.72 4.57
N MET A 121 6.98 14.87 3.55
CA MET A 121 8.24 14.26 3.11
C MET A 121 8.83 15.10 1.97
N PRO A 122 10.04 15.68 2.12
CA PRO A 122 10.60 16.66 1.18
C PRO A 122 10.70 16.21 -0.29
N HIS A 123 10.86 14.91 -0.52
CA HIS A 123 11.07 14.33 -1.86
C HIS A 123 10.06 13.23 -2.19
N ALA A 124 8.85 13.32 -1.62
CA ALA A 124 7.80 12.36 -1.91
C ALA A 124 7.05 12.70 -3.21
N GLN A 125 6.85 11.66 -4.01
CA GLN A 125 5.92 11.64 -5.12
C GLN A 125 4.81 10.63 -4.84
N ILE A 126 3.59 10.94 -5.25
CA ILE A 126 2.41 10.11 -5.01
C ILE A 126 1.80 9.60 -6.31
N ALA A 127 1.35 8.36 -6.24
CA ALA A 127 0.73 7.60 -7.31
C ALA A 127 -0.59 7.01 -6.82
N VAL A 128 -1.72 7.52 -7.32
CA VAL A 128 -3.03 6.96 -7.02
C VAL A 128 -3.46 6.05 -8.18
N VAL A 129 -3.64 4.76 -7.92
CA VAL A 129 -4.03 3.76 -8.94
C VAL A 129 -5.56 3.71 -9.03
N PRO A 130 -6.17 4.07 -10.18
CA PRO A 130 -7.62 4.06 -10.35
C PRO A 130 -8.24 2.66 -10.14
N GLY A 131 -9.41 2.62 -9.49
CA GLY A 131 -10.16 1.38 -9.29
C GLY A 131 -9.50 0.34 -8.37
N SER A 132 -8.34 0.63 -7.77
CA SER A 132 -7.61 -0.35 -6.96
C SER A 132 -7.77 -0.13 -5.46
N HIS A 133 -7.66 -1.20 -4.66
CA HIS A 133 -7.57 -1.15 -3.19
C HIS A 133 -6.12 -1.10 -2.68
N GLY A 134 -5.12 -0.98 -3.56
CA GLY A 134 -3.70 -0.90 -3.16
C GLY A 134 -2.68 -1.11 -4.30
N GLY A 135 -3.11 -1.05 -5.56
CA GLY A 135 -2.29 -1.30 -6.77
C GLY A 135 -2.20 -2.77 -7.19
N PHE A 136 -2.58 -3.72 -6.33
CA PHE A 136 -2.34 -5.16 -6.54
C PHE A 136 -3.06 -5.81 -7.74
N ASN A 137 -4.08 -5.15 -8.30
CA ASN A 137 -4.80 -5.62 -9.50
C ASN A 137 -4.26 -5.01 -10.81
N ARG A 138 -3.20 -4.20 -10.74
CA ARG A 138 -2.52 -3.52 -11.87
C ARG A 138 -1.01 -3.74 -11.78
N ILE A 139 -0.60 -5.00 -11.65
CA ILE A 139 0.78 -5.39 -11.33
C ILE A 139 1.78 -4.86 -12.37
N ASP A 140 1.46 -4.97 -13.67
CA ASP A 140 2.38 -4.51 -14.73
C ASP A 140 2.59 -2.99 -14.68
N GLU A 141 1.50 -2.22 -14.65
CA GLU A 141 1.55 -0.75 -14.50
C GLU A 141 2.32 -0.34 -13.23
N LEU A 142 2.09 -1.07 -12.14
CA LEU A 142 2.76 -0.82 -10.87
C LEU A 142 4.26 -1.08 -10.96
N ASN A 143 4.65 -2.22 -11.54
CA ASN A 143 6.04 -2.62 -11.73
C ASN A 143 6.78 -1.63 -12.62
N ASP A 144 6.17 -1.22 -13.74
CA ASP A 144 6.74 -0.23 -14.66
C ASP A 144 7.00 1.10 -13.96
N ARG A 145 6.05 1.55 -13.13
CA ARG A 145 6.19 2.79 -12.37
C ARG A 145 7.29 2.71 -11.30
N ILE A 146 7.41 1.56 -10.62
CA ILE A 146 8.48 1.30 -9.65
C ILE A 146 9.84 1.24 -10.33
N ALA A 147 9.95 0.52 -11.44
CA ALA A 147 11.19 0.43 -12.20
C ALA A 147 11.64 1.81 -12.71
N ALA A 148 10.72 2.60 -13.28
CA ALA A 148 11.00 3.96 -13.75
C ALA A 148 11.47 4.88 -12.61
N PHE A 149 10.83 4.82 -11.44
CA PHE A 149 11.25 5.59 -10.27
C PHE A 149 12.66 5.22 -9.80
N ILE A 150 12.92 3.91 -9.63
CA ILE A 150 14.25 3.43 -9.19
C ILE A 150 15.32 3.87 -10.19
N HIS A 151 15.04 3.78 -11.49
CA HIS A 151 15.95 4.20 -12.54
C HIS A 151 16.27 5.70 -12.45
N ALA A 152 15.25 6.55 -12.28
CA ALA A 152 15.43 8.00 -12.14
C ALA A 152 16.33 8.39 -10.95
N GLN A 153 16.19 7.68 -9.83
CA GLN A 153 17.04 7.90 -8.64
C GLN A 153 18.48 7.41 -8.84
N ALA A 154 18.67 6.32 -9.60
CA ALA A 154 20.00 5.80 -9.91
C ALA A 154 20.79 6.74 -10.84
N THR A 155 20.11 7.44 -11.76
CA THR A 155 20.74 8.37 -12.71
C THR A 155 20.89 9.80 -12.17
N GLY A 156 20.41 10.10 -10.96
CA GLY A 156 20.51 11.42 -10.33
C GLY A 156 19.67 12.51 -11.02
N ASN A 157 18.61 12.14 -11.74
CA ASN A 157 17.79 13.10 -12.47
C ASN A 157 16.57 13.52 -11.62
N PRO A 158 16.49 14.77 -11.12
CA PRO A 158 15.39 15.20 -10.23
C PRO A 158 14.07 15.48 -10.94
N GLY A 159 13.92 15.20 -12.23
CA GLY A 159 12.67 15.45 -12.93
C GLY A 159 12.65 14.93 -14.37
N GLY A 160 11.58 14.21 -14.71
CA GLY A 160 11.22 13.93 -16.09
C GLY A 160 10.07 12.94 -16.23
N PRO A 161 9.17 13.14 -17.18
CA PRO A 161 8.30 14.31 -17.36
C PRO A 161 6.92 14.06 -16.70
N ALA A 162 6.29 15.14 -16.24
CA ALA A 162 4.86 15.12 -15.92
C ALA A 162 4.09 14.70 -17.18
N GLY A 163 3.42 13.54 -17.10
CA GLY A 163 2.50 13.09 -18.14
C GLY A 163 1.43 14.15 -18.35
N THR A 164 1.53 14.84 -19.48
CA THR A 164 0.53 15.78 -19.97
C THR A 164 -0.81 15.08 -20.06
N ALA A 165 -1.78 15.57 -19.29
CA ALA A 165 -3.18 15.44 -19.63
C ALA A 165 -3.37 16.06 -21.02
N THR A 166 -3.59 15.24 -22.03
CA THR A 166 -4.14 15.70 -23.30
C THR A 166 -5.61 15.30 -23.29
N GLY A 167 -6.46 16.29 -23.09
CA GLY A 167 -7.86 16.19 -23.46
C GLY A 167 -7.98 16.10 -24.98
N ASN A 168 -8.86 15.22 -25.42
CA ASN A 168 -9.83 15.45 -26.49
C ASN A 168 -10.99 14.48 -26.28
#